data_AF-Q6CTW2-F1
#
_entry.id   AF-Q6CTW2-F1
#
_cell.length_a   1.000
_cell.length_b   1.000
_cell.length_c   1.000
_cell.angle_alpha   90.00
_cell.angle_beta   90.00
_cell.angle_gamma   90.00
#
_symmetry.space_group_name_H-M   'P 1'
#
loop_
_entity.id
_entity.type
_entity.pdbx_description
1 polymer ?
#
loop_
_entity_poly.entity_id
_entity_poly.type
_entity_poly.pdbx_seq_one_letter_code
_entity_poly.pdbx_strand_id
1 'polypeptide(L)'
;MDECGPIYVIEWKESPGDQWTISDKSGFTTHLFKLNEDANKDIVYCKHCRKQFIGKNRDLIGFHMNKIHPQITTGMTYNQYLQIFKPTYVPNAHGDEKNRENSFSIGLRPYVLCPERLPEVLYFDDIATIIHDKFPKSEEHFLVLPRSHKISNSHPTTIDNGIKVQLQWHIDWAKRFCWTQFIKKYDIKDISLKEKEAFLANFVQSGVHSTPSMANTHIHVMTRDFHSKKLKHKKHFNSFNSPFFIPWDELPVLDLPGDKELSERYIKNFEMICPYCSTNFKNRFAKLKEHLADEFNMRFVSKKGLITADRAISSFNRFTNDS
;
A
#
# COMPACT_ATOMS: atom_id res chain seq x y z
N MET A 1 -21.89 18.27 -5.65
CA MET A 1 -20.99 18.18 -6.82
C MET A 1 -19.84 19.07 -6.43
N ASP A 2 -18.89 18.52 -5.69
CA ASP A 2 -17.81 19.32 -5.12
C ASP A 2 -16.64 19.26 -6.09
N GLU A 3 -16.29 20.43 -6.62
CA GLU A 3 -15.25 20.63 -7.62
C GLU A 3 -13.92 20.13 -7.07
N CYS A 4 -13.41 19.09 -7.71
CA CYS A 4 -12.11 18.51 -7.44
C CYS A 4 -11.03 19.56 -7.71
N GLY A 5 -10.29 19.97 -6.68
CA GLY A 5 -9.12 20.86 -6.84
C GLY A 5 -8.13 20.28 -7.86
N PRO A 6 -7.47 21.12 -8.67
CA PRO A 6 -6.78 20.70 -9.88
C PRO A 6 -5.59 19.76 -9.62
N ILE A 7 -5.42 18.81 -10.52
CA ILE A 7 -4.20 18.03 -10.72
C ILE A 7 -3.15 18.98 -11.29
N TYR A 8 -2.06 19.24 -10.57
CA TYR A 8 -0.99 20.11 -11.05
C TYR A 8 -0.27 19.46 -12.24
N VAL A 9 -0.67 19.86 -13.45
CA VAL A 9 0.09 19.66 -14.68
C VAL A 9 0.99 20.89 -14.83
N ILE A 10 2.30 20.70 -14.70
CA ILE A 10 3.26 21.81 -14.73
C ILE A 10 3.59 22.13 -16.19
N GLU A 11 2.98 23.19 -16.71
CA GLU A 11 3.45 23.87 -17.92
C GLU A 11 4.29 25.09 -17.52
N TRP A 12 5.47 25.23 -18.12
CA TRP A 12 6.34 26.39 -17.93
C TRP A 12 6.18 27.32 -19.14
N LYS A 13 5.88 28.59 -18.91
CA LYS A 13 5.94 29.64 -19.95
C LYS A 13 7.14 30.53 -19.70
N GLU A 14 7.95 30.77 -20.73
CA GLU A 14 9.01 31.77 -20.67
C GLU A 14 8.38 33.17 -20.57
N SER A 15 8.72 33.90 -19.50
CA SER A 15 8.44 35.34 -19.37
C SER A 15 9.75 36.06 -19.04
N PRO A 16 9.99 37.28 -19.57
CA PRO A 16 11.15 38.07 -19.20
C PRO A 16 10.97 38.60 -17.77
N GLY A 17 11.70 38.01 -16.82
CA GLY A 17 11.62 38.31 -15.39
C GLY A 17 11.19 37.08 -14.60
N ASP A 18 12.02 36.67 -13.64
CA ASP A 18 12.00 35.41 -12.87
C ASP A 18 10.73 35.13 -12.02
N GLN A 19 9.55 35.15 -12.61
CA GLN A 19 8.31 34.69 -11.98
C GLN A 19 7.69 33.55 -12.78
N TRP A 20 8.03 32.33 -12.37
CA TRP A 20 7.44 31.10 -12.87
C TRP A 20 6.11 30.85 -12.16
N THR A 21 4.99 31.04 -12.84
CA THR A 21 3.65 30.78 -12.28
C THR A 21 3.13 29.40 -12.65
N ILE A 22 2.60 28.68 -11.65
CA ILE A 22 1.80 27.47 -11.82
C ILE A 22 0.50 27.86 -12.55
N SER A 23 0.21 27.27 -13.72
CA SER A 23 -1.05 27.50 -14.46
C SER A 23 -1.83 26.20 -14.60
N ASP A 24 -3.14 26.22 -14.33
CA ASP A 24 -4.03 25.06 -14.35
C ASP A 24 -4.73 24.83 -15.70
N LYS A 25 -4.38 25.55 -16.77
CA LYS A 25 -5.15 25.58 -18.02
C LYS A 25 -4.77 24.48 -19.03
N SER A 26 -4.76 23.23 -18.58
CA SER A 26 -5.04 21.99 -19.35
C SER A 26 -4.42 21.78 -20.76
N GLY A 27 -3.24 22.34 -21.05
CA GLY A 27 -2.65 22.44 -22.40
C GLY A 27 -1.75 21.33 -22.92
N PHE A 28 -1.48 20.21 -22.22
CA PHE A 28 -0.61 19.07 -22.63
C PHE A 28 0.78 19.36 -23.25
N THR A 29 1.22 20.62 -23.31
CA THR A 29 2.56 21.04 -23.73
C THR A 29 3.46 21.21 -22.52
N THR A 30 3.71 20.10 -21.81
CA THR A 30 4.74 20.06 -20.78
C THR A 30 6.10 19.70 -21.37
N HIS A 31 7.20 19.90 -20.64
CA HIS A 31 8.52 19.40 -21.04
C HIS A 31 8.57 17.86 -21.17
N LEU A 32 7.53 17.15 -20.71
CA LEU A 32 7.42 15.69 -20.68
C LEU A 32 6.54 15.10 -21.78
N PHE A 33 5.72 15.91 -22.45
CA PHE A 33 4.88 15.47 -23.56
C PHE A 33 5.15 16.30 -24.81
N LYS A 34 5.01 15.70 -25.99
CA LYS A 34 4.97 16.42 -27.26
C LYS A 34 3.63 16.12 -27.93
N LEU A 35 3.02 17.14 -28.52
CA LEU A 35 1.85 16.98 -29.36
C LEU A 35 2.25 16.32 -30.67
N ASN A 36 1.37 15.50 -31.24
CA ASN A 36 1.60 15.00 -32.59
C ASN A 36 1.43 16.15 -33.58
N GLU A 37 2.52 16.52 -34.27
CA GLU A 37 2.56 17.58 -35.27
C GLU A 37 1.82 17.13 -36.55
N ASP A 38 1.68 15.82 -36.75
CA ASP A 38 0.96 15.24 -37.89
C ASP A 38 -0.47 14.83 -37.51
N ALA A 39 -1.42 15.70 -37.91
CA ALA A 39 -2.86 15.50 -38.16
C ALA A 39 -3.81 14.96 -37.06
N ASN A 40 -3.35 14.40 -35.94
CA ASN A 40 -4.27 13.87 -34.91
C ASN A 40 -4.05 14.52 -33.52
N LYS A 41 -4.72 15.67 -33.30
CA LYS A 41 -4.62 16.51 -32.09
C LYS A 41 -5.09 15.83 -30.78
N ASP A 42 -5.63 14.62 -30.89
CA ASP A 42 -6.11 13.82 -29.76
C ASP A 42 -5.05 12.84 -29.22
N ILE A 43 -3.89 12.73 -29.87
CA ILE A 43 -2.81 11.83 -29.47
C ILE A 43 -1.67 12.63 -28.85
N VAL A 44 -1.33 12.29 -27.61
CA VAL A 44 -0.20 12.86 -26.85
C VAL A 44 0.81 11.76 -26.57
N TYR A 45 2.11 12.02 -26.66
CA TYR A 45 3.14 11.02 -26.34
C TYR A 45 4.17 11.52 -25.34
N CYS A 46 4.52 10.66 -24.39
CA CYS A 46 5.51 10.97 -23.36
C CYS A 46 6.91 11.00 -23.98
N LYS A 47 7.66 12.09 -23.80
CA LYS A 47 9.05 12.27 -24.22
C LYS A 47 10.01 11.30 -23.51
N HIS A 48 9.67 10.85 -22.30
CA HIS A 48 10.51 9.95 -21.50
C HIS A 48 10.46 8.49 -22.00
N CYS A 49 9.26 7.97 -22.32
CA CYS A 49 9.09 6.55 -22.67
C CYS A 49 8.39 6.29 -24.03
N ARG A 50 8.05 7.34 -24.77
CA ARG A 50 7.33 7.33 -26.05
C ARG A 50 5.97 6.63 -26.03
N LYS A 51 5.37 6.42 -24.85
CA LYS A 51 3.99 5.90 -24.73
C LYS A 51 3.00 6.91 -25.30
N GLN A 52 2.10 6.43 -26.14
CA GLN A 52 1.01 7.20 -26.74
C GLN A 52 -0.25 7.13 -25.88
N PHE A 53 -0.95 8.26 -25.77
CA PHE A 53 -2.21 8.41 -25.07
C PHE A 53 -3.23 8.93 -26.08
N ILE A 54 -4.25 8.12 -26.35
CA ILE A 54 -5.33 8.45 -27.28
C ILE A 54 -6.47 9.10 -26.49
N GLY A 55 -6.90 10.29 -26.92
CA GLY A 55 -8.07 10.97 -26.39
C GLY A 55 -7.85 11.57 -25.01
N LYS A 56 -6.80 12.39 -24.82
CA LYS A 56 -6.56 13.33 -23.69
C LYS A 56 -7.11 12.88 -22.31
N ASN A 57 -7.08 11.57 -22.00
CA ASN A 57 -7.70 11.03 -20.81
C ASN A 57 -6.84 11.46 -19.63
N ARG A 58 -7.32 12.48 -18.92
CA ARG A 58 -6.57 13.23 -17.90
C ARG A 58 -6.08 12.31 -16.79
N ASP A 59 -6.85 11.28 -16.45
CA ASP A 59 -6.48 10.32 -15.42
C ASP A 59 -5.32 9.44 -15.87
N LEU A 60 -5.37 8.85 -17.08
CA LEU A 60 -4.29 7.99 -17.60
C LEU A 60 -2.96 8.76 -17.78
N ILE A 61 -3.05 10.01 -18.24
CA ILE A 61 -1.89 10.89 -18.39
C ILE A 61 -1.35 11.32 -17.03
N GLY A 62 -2.23 11.64 -16.06
CA GLY A 62 -1.86 11.94 -14.68
C GLY A 62 -1.20 10.76 -13.96
N PHE A 63 -1.75 9.54 -14.12
CA PHE A 63 -1.15 8.30 -13.60
C PHE A 63 0.24 8.04 -14.19
N HIS A 64 0.42 8.36 -15.46
CA HIS A 64 1.71 8.27 -16.14
C HIS A 64 2.71 9.31 -15.62
N MET A 65 2.29 10.57 -15.41
CA MET A 65 3.13 11.62 -14.83
C MET A 65 3.55 11.31 -13.39
N ASN A 66 2.64 10.81 -12.57
CA ASN A 66 2.95 10.38 -11.21
C ASN A 66 3.91 9.16 -11.18
N LYS A 67 4.12 8.47 -12.31
CA LYS A 67 5.16 7.44 -12.47
C LYS A 67 6.57 8.02 -12.59
N ILE A 68 6.68 9.21 -13.18
CA ILE A 68 7.94 9.79 -13.62
C ILE A 68 8.37 10.93 -12.68
N HIS A 69 7.42 11.65 -12.07
CA HIS A 69 7.70 12.79 -11.18
C HIS A 69 6.87 12.85 -9.88
N PRO A 70 6.87 11.79 -9.05
CA PRO A 70 6.21 11.79 -7.74
C PRO A 70 6.88 12.68 -6.67
N GLN A 71 7.98 13.37 -7.01
CA GLN A 71 8.79 14.17 -6.07
C GLN A 71 8.56 15.67 -6.23
N ILE A 72 7.65 16.09 -7.10
CA ILE A 72 7.38 17.52 -7.29
C ILE A 72 6.42 17.98 -6.19
N THR A 73 6.91 18.88 -5.33
CA THR A 73 6.14 19.52 -4.28
C THR A 73 5.62 20.87 -4.71
N THR A 74 4.53 21.32 -4.10
CA THR A 74 3.98 22.66 -4.30
C THR A 74 5.02 23.71 -3.90
N GLY A 75 5.41 24.59 -4.83
CA GLY A 75 6.42 25.64 -4.61
C GLY A 75 7.86 25.30 -5.02
N MET A 76 8.13 24.12 -5.59
CA MET A 76 9.44 23.76 -6.13
C MET A 76 9.80 24.61 -7.37
N THR A 77 11.02 25.18 -7.40
CA THR A 77 11.52 25.98 -8.53
C THR A 77 12.05 25.10 -9.67
N TYR A 78 12.08 25.63 -10.90
CA TYR A 78 12.59 24.93 -12.08
C TYR A 78 14.05 24.47 -11.94
N ASN A 79 14.89 25.28 -11.29
CA ASN A 79 16.28 24.93 -11.02
C ASN A 79 16.41 23.79 -10.02
N GLN A 80 15.57 23.75 -8.98
CA GLN A 80 15.52 22.62 -8.04
C GLN A 80 15.06 21.33 -8.75
N TYR A 81 14.07 21.43 -9.64
CA TYR A 81 13.66 20.32 -10.49
C TYR A 81 14.80 19.80 -11.38
N LEU A 82 15.53 20.68 -12.08
CA LEU A 82 16.64 20.29 -12.96
C LEU A 82 17.83 19.65 -12.22
N GLN A 83 18.09 20.06 -10.97
CA GLN A 83 19.13 19.44 -10.15
C GLN A 83 18.76 17.99 -9.74
N ILE A 84 17.48 17.73 -9.48
CA ILE A 84 16.97 16.40 -9.12
C ILE A 84 16.82 15.50 -10.37
N PHE A 85 16.35 16.07 -11.48
CA PHE A 85 15.91 15.34 -12.67
C PHE A 85 16.74 15.66 -13.92
N LYS A 86 18.03 16.01 -13.80
CA LYS A 86 18.94 16.21 -14.95
C LYS A 86 18.62 15.15 -16.01
N PRO A 87 18.04 15.52 -17.17
CA PRO A 87 17.43 14.55 -18.06
C PRO A 87 18.54 13.86 -18.84
N THR A 88 19.21 12.91 -18.22
CA THR A 88 19.90 11.88 -18.96
C THR A 88 18.81 11.06 -19.60
N TYR A 89 18.66 11.15 -20.92
CA TYR A 89 17.80 10.25 -21.67
C TYR A 89 18.18 8.81 -21.29
N VAL A 90 17.27 8.10 -20.62
CA VAL A 90 17.44 6.68 -20.30
C VAL A 90 16.55 5.91 -21.27
N PRO A 91 17.09 5.37 -22.38
CA PRO A 91 16.35 4.44 -23.21
C PRO A 91 15.86 3.29 -22.34
N ASN A 92 14.58 2.93 -22.44
CA ASN A 92 13.95 1.85 -21.67
C ASN A 92 13.86 2.09 -20.15
N ALA A 93 13.72 3.34 -19.69
CA ALA A 93 13.45 3.65 -18.27
C ALA A 93 12.21 2.95 -17.68
N HIS A 94 11.31 2.47 -18.54
CA HIS A 94 10.31 1.47 -18.22
C HIS A 94 10.69 0.18 -18.95
N GLY A 95 11.60 -0.63 -18.39
CA GLY A 95 11.91 -1.94 -18.96
C GLY A 95 10.62 -2.74 -19.12
N ASP A 96 10.36 -3.34 -20.28
CA ASP A 96 9.24 -4.25 -20.64
C ASP A 96 7.86 -4.04 -19.96
N GLU A 97 7.55 -2.82 -19.52
CA GLU A 97 6.39 -2.49 -18.68
C GLU A 97 5.21 -1.95 -19.48
N LYS A 98 5.22 -2.12 -20.80
CA LYS A 98 4.10 -1.76 -21.68
C LYS A 98 2.82 -2.55 -21.39
N ASN A 99 2.90 -3.67 -20.65
CA ASN A 99 1.79 -4.61 -20.42
C ASN A 99 1.26 -4.68 -18.96
N ARG A 100 1.72 -3.85 -18.01
CA ARG A 100 1.45 -4.05 -16.57
C ARG A 100 0.38 -3.17 -15.92
N GLU A 101 -0.31 -2.30 -16.66
CA GLU A 101 -1.33 -1.39 -16.07
C GLU A 101 -2.53 -2.14 -15.45
N ASN A 102 -2.78 -3.37 -15.85
CA ASN A 102 -3.79 -4.26 -15.26
C ASN A 102 -3.19 -5.36 -14.36
N SER A 103 -1.88 -5.31 -14.08
CA SER A 103 -1.24 -6.32 -13.24
C SER A 103 -1.70 -6.16 -11.79
N PHE A 104 -2.09 -7.27 -11.16
CA PHE A 104 -2.39 -7.31 -9.73
C PHE A 104 -1.26 -6.69 -8.90
N SER A 105 0.01 -6.90 -9.32
CA SER A 105 1.19 -6.43 -8.61
C SER A 105 1.24 -4.91 -8.40
N ILE A 106 0.56 -4.09 -9.22
CA ILE A 106 0.56 -2.63 -9.09
C ILE A 106 -0.68 -2.08 -8.39
N GLY A 107 -1.55 -2.95 -7.85
CA GLY A 107 -2.82 -2.56 -7.23
C GLY A 107 -2.70 -1.66 -6.00
N LEU A 108 -1.51 -1.55 -5.38
CA LEU A 108 -1.29 -0.66 -4.23
C LEU A 108 -0.93 0.78 -4.63
N ARG A 109 -0.56 1.00 -5.89
CA ARG A 109 -0.07 2.28 -6.39
C ARG A 109 -1.06 3.45 -6.21
N PRO A 110 -2.38 3.29 -6.41
CA PRO A 110 -3.32 4.39 -6.18
C PRO A 110 -3.29 4.93 -4.74
N TYR A 111 -3.13 4.06 -3.74
CA TYR A 111 -3.07 4.45 -2.33
C TYR A 111 -1.80 5.23 -1.97
N VAL A 112 -0.71 4.99 -2.69
CA VAL A 112 0.56 5.70 -2.48
C VAL A 112 0.48 7.11 -3.08
N LEU A 113 -0.07 7.22 -4.29
CA LEU A 113 -0.03 8.44 -5.09
C LEU A 113 -1.17 9.42 -4.76
N CYS A 114 -2.40 8.91 -4.65
CA CYS A 114 -3.61 9.72 -4.48
C CYS A 114 -4.55 9.12 -3.42
N PRO A 115 -4.08 8.90 -2.17
CA PRO A 115 -4.90 8.32 -1.11
C PRO A 115 -6.20 9.09 -0.84
N GLU A 116 -6.22 10.40 -1.03
CA GLU A 116 -7.37 11.27 -0.83
C GLU A 116 -8.57 10.94 -1.76
N ARG A 117 -8.34 10.20 -2.84
CA ARG A 117 -9.37 9.79 -3.81
C ARG A 117 -10.04 8.47 -3.46
N LEU A 118 -9.52 7.78 -2.44
CA LEU A 118 -9.87 6.39 -2.15
C LEU A 118 -10.57 6.34 -0.78
N PRO A 119 -11.90 6.14 -0.73
CA PRO A 119 -12.67 6.17 0.52
C PRO A 119 -12.25 5.07 1.51
N GLU A 120 -11.60 4.01 1.04
CA GLU A 120 -11.08 2.92 1.85
C GLU A 120 -9.77 3.25 2.62
N VAL A 121 -9.19 4.44 2.41
CA VAL A 121 -8.01 4.89 3.14
C VAL A 121 -8.37 5.26 4.57
N LEU A 122 -7.64 4.70 5.53
CA LEU A 122 -7.86 4.94 6.96
C LEU A 122 -7.18 6.22 7.44
N TYR A 123 -5.98 6.46 6.93
CA TYR A 123 -5.15 7.60 7.28
C TYR A 123 -4.12 7.81 6.17
N PHE A 124 -3.73 9.06 5.92
CA PHE A 124 -2.55 9.38 5.15
C PHE A 124 -1.97 10.73 5.56
N ASP A 125 -0.67 10.87 5.36
CA ASP A 125 0.08 12.13 5.39
C ASP A 125 1.19 12.07 4.33
N ASP A 126 2.12 13.02 4.32
CA ASP A 126 3.20 13.05 3.32
C ASP A 126 4.17 11.86 3.41
N ILE A 127 4.18 11.12 4.52
CA ILE A 127 5.11 10.03 4.78
C ILE A 127 4.51 8.68 4.38
N ALA A 128 3.28 8.40 4.81
CA ALA A 128 2.66 7.10 4.59
C ALA A 128 1.14 7.16 4.39
N THR A 129 0.62 6.10 3.76
CA THR A 129 -0.82 5.79 3.67
C THR A 129 -1.10 4.50 4.45
N ILE A 130 -2.19 4.46 5.21
CA ILE A 130 -2.65 3.28 5.96
C ILE A 130 -4.00 2.82 5.42
N ILE A 131 -4.11 1.55 5.07
CA ILE A 131 -5.32 0.94 4.49
C ILE A 131 -5.64 -0.41 5.11
N HIS A 132 -6.88 -0.86 4.96
CA HIS A 132 -7.22 -2.27 5.16
C HIS A 132 -6.61 -3.13 4.04
N ASP A 133 -6.06 -4.30 4.38
CA ASP A 133 -5.74 -5.31 3.39
C ASP A 133 -7.05 -5.85 2.79
N LYS A 134 -7.16 -5.87 1.45
CA LYS A 134 -8.36 -6.34 0.73
C LYS A 134 -8.60 -7.86 0.88
N PHE A 135 -7.57 -8.59 1.27
CA PHE A 135 -7.56 -10.04 1.47
C PHE A 135 -6.97 -10.38 2.85
N PRO A 136 -7.57 -9.90 3.96
CA PRO A 136 -6.97 -9.96 5.28
C PRO A 136 -6.73 -11.41 5.71
N LYS A 137 -5.56 -11.73 6.27
CA LYS A 137 -5.21 -13.10 6.71
C LYS A 137 -5.55 -13.39 8.18
N SER A 138 -6.12 -12.41 8.87
CA SER A 138 -6.52 -12.37 10.27
C SER A 138 -7.74 -11.46 10.41
N GLU A 139 -8.30 -11.32 11.61
CA GLU A 139 -9.42 -10.41 11.90
C GLU A 139 -9.09 -8.94 11.61
N GLU A 140 -7.91 -8.48 12.05
CA GLU A 140 -7.39 -7.16 11.70
C GLU A 140 -6.11 -7.32 10.89
N HIS A 141 -6.08 -6.70 9.71
CA HIS A 141 -4.94 -6.72 8.81
C HIS A 141 -4.89 -5.42 8.01
N PHE A 142 -3.83 -4.66 8.25
CA PHE A 142 -3.59 -3.36 7.65
C PHE A 142 -2.29 -3.36 6.85
N LEU A 143 -2.20 -2.44 5.91
CA LEU A 143 -0.98 -2.14 5.18
C LEU A 143 -0.59 -0.69 5.44
N VAL A 144 0.66 -0.49 5.86
CA VAL A 144 1.31 0.82 5.89
C VAL A 144 2.17 0.95 4.64
N LEU A 145 1.90 1.97 3.84
CA LEU A 145 2.47 2.18 2.52
C LEU A 145 3.31 3.46 2.52
N PRO A 146 4.65 3.36 2.42
CA PRO A 146 5.49 4.54 2.29
C PRO A 146 5.15 5.31 1.00
N ARG A 147 5.00 6.63 1.10
CA ARG A 147 4.62 7.50 -0.02
C ARG A 147 5.80 8.01 -0.84
N SER A 148 6.99 8.08 -0.23
CA SER A 148 8.22 8.40 -0.95
C SER A 148 8.45 7.42 -2.09
N HIS A 149 8.61 7.92 -3.31
CA HIS A 149 8.82 7.09 -4.49
C HIS A 149 10.00 6.13 -4.36
N LYS A 150 11.11 6.61 -3.79
CA LYS A 150 12.33 5.80 -3.59
C LYS A 150 12.04 4.59 -2.71
N ILE A 151 11.32 4.80 -1.61
CA ILE A 151 11.00 3.76 -0.61
C ILE A 151 9.88 2.85 -1.12
N SER A 152 8.87 3.45 -1.74
CA SER A 152 7.71 2.72 -2.27
C SER A 152 8.11 1.74 -3.37
N ASN A 153 9.17 2.01 -4.15
CA ASN A 153 9.62 1.11 -5.23
C ASN A 153 10.93 0.38 -4.90
N SER A 154 11.42 0.44 -3.66
CA SER A 154 12.55 -0.36 -3.21
C SER A 154 12.08 -1.73 -2.69
N HIS A 155 13.01 -2.66 -2.51
CA HIS A 155 12.69 -3.90 -1.82
C HIS A 155 12.36 -3.60 -0.34
N PRO A 156 11.30 -4.17 0.25
CA PRO A 156 10.89 -3.80 1.61
C PRO A 156 11.92 -4.17 2.69
N THR A 157 12.80 -5.13 2.42
CA THR A 157 13.82 -5.56 3.39
C THR A 157 14.97 -4.56 3.51
N THR A 158 15.06 -3.59 2.59
CA THR A 158 16.08 -2.53 2.60
C THR A 158 15.65 -1.29 3.38
N ILE A 159 14.52 -1.35 4.10
CA ILE A 159 14.06 -0.25 4.96
C ILE A 159 15.07 -0.07 6.09
N ASP A 160 15.87 0.97 6.00
CA ASP A 160 16.91 1.31 6.98
C ASP A 160 16.33 2.01 8.22
N ASN A 161 17.17 2.21 9.24
CA ASN A 161 16.77 2.86 10.49
C ASN A 161 16.26 4.30 10.30
N GLY A 162 16.77 5.04 9.32
CA GLY A 162 16.33 6.41 9.04
C GLY A 162 14.89 6.43 8.50
N ILE A 163 14.54 5.46 7.66
CA ILE A 163 13.18 5.26 7.18
C ILE A 163 12.29 4.70 8.30
N LYS A 164 12.78 3.77 9.12
CA LYS A 164 12.02 3.21 10.26
C LYS A 164 11.56 4.30 11.21
N VAL A 165 12.44 5.23 11.57
CA VAL A 165 12.09 6.36 12.46
C VAL A 165 10.94 7.20 11.87
N GLN A 166 10.94 7.46 10.56
CA GLN A 166 9.88 8.23 9.90
C GLN A 166 8.53 7.49 9.90
N LEU A 167 8.54 6.16 9.76
CA LEU A 167 7.34 5.34 9.68
C LEU A 167 6.85 4.83 11.04
N GLN A 168 7.64 4.96 12.10
CA GLN A 168 7.34 4.34 13.39
C GLN A 168 5.99 4.77 13.95
N TRP A 169 5.69 6.07 13.85
CA TRP A 169 4.39 6.59 14.29
C TRP A 169 3.22 5.92 13.57
N HIS A 170 3.34 5.66 12.26
CA HIS A 170 2.30 5.00 11.46
C HIS A 170 2.15 3.53 11.83
N ILE A 171 3.26 2.83 12.12
CA ILE A 171 3.23 1.45 12.63
C ILE A 171 2.52 1.40 13.98
N ASP A 172 2.87 2.30 14.90
CA ASP A 172 2.27 2.36 16.23
C ASP A 172 0.81 2.80 16.18
N TRP A 173 0.45 3.69 15.26
CA TRP A 173 -0.93 4.05 14.98
C TRP A 173 -1.72 2.82 14.51
N ALA A 174 -1.20 2.08 13.52
CA ALA A 174 -1.88 0.89 12.99
C ALA A 174 -2.02 -0.20 14.05
N LYS A 175 -1.00 -0.42 14.89
CA LYS A 175 -1.06 -1.34 16.04
C LYS A 175 -2.17 -0.94 17.03
N ARG A 176 -2.22 0.34 17.42
CA ARG A 176 -3.29 0.87 18.31
C ARG A 176 -4.68 0.80 17.67
N PHE A 177 -4.75 0.95 16.35
CA PHE A 177 -5.99 0.78 15.59
C PHE A 177 -6.44 -0.69 15.56
N CYS A 178 -5.53 -1.67 15.41
CA CYS A 178 -5.84 -3.10 15.59
C CYS A 178 -6.54 -3.32 16.92
N TRP A 179 -5.95 -2.85 18.03
CA TRP A 179 -6.55 -2.97 19.36
C TRP A 179 -7.97 -2.40 19.41
N THR A 180 -8.14 -1.16 18.97
CA THR A 180 -9.41 -0.43 19.01
C THR A 180 -10.50 -1.17 18.24
N GLN A 181 -10.19 -1.63 17.03
CA GLN A 181 -11.13 -2.36 16.18
C GLN A 181 -11.45 -3.75 16.76
N PHE A 182 -10.44 -4.42 17.31
CA PHE A 182 -10.59 -5.75 17.86
C PHE A 182 -11.50 -5.75 19.10
N ILE A 183 -11.25 -4.87 20.08
CA ILE A 183 -12.09 -4.79 21.29
C ILE A 183 -13.51 -4.27 21.01
N LYS A 184 -13.71 -3.56 19.91
CA LYS A 184 -15.05 -3.15 19.46
C LYS A 184 -15.87 -4.36 18.99
N LYS A 185 -15.22 -5.34 18.36
CA LYS A 185 -15.85 -6.55 17.80
C LYS A 185 -15.93 -7.71 18.80
N TYR A 186 -14.95 -7.82 19.69
CA TYR A 186 -14.75 -9.00 20.52
C TYR A 186 -14.54 -8.66 22.00
N ASP A 187 -15.08 -9.48 22.88
CA ASP A 187 -14.67 -9.59 24.27
C ASP A 187 -13.51 -10.57 24.40
N ILE A 188 -12.45 -10.15 25.08
CA ILE A 188 -11.23 -10.95 25.28
C ILE A 188 -11.37 -11.78 26.56
N LYS A 189 -11.42 -13.10 26.41
CA LYS A 189 -11.40 -14.07 27.52
C LYS A 189 -9.99 -14.38 27.98
N ASP A 190 -9.03 -14.42 27.05
CA ASP A 190 -7.63 -14.69 27.37
C ASP A 190 -7.05 -13.57 28.23
N ILE A 191 -6.78 -13.90 29.50
CA ILE A 191 -6.29 -12.95 30.50
C ILE A 191 -4.95 -12.34 30.06
N SER A 192 -4.11 -13.12 29.35
CA SER A 192 -2.81 -12.65 28.87
C SER A 192 -2.91 -11.57 27.78
N LEU A 193 -4.10 -11.40 27.18
CA LEU A 193 -4.36 -10.44 26.10
C LEU A 193 -5.38 -9.36 26.50
N LYS A 194 -5.85 -9.33 27.75
CA LYS A 194 -6.83 -8.34 28.22
C LYS A 194 -6.26 -6.92 28.31
N GLU A 195 -4.98 -6.81 28.61
CA GLU A 195 -4.31 -5.51 28.67
C GLU A 195 -3.82 -5.11 27.29
N LYS A 196 -4.04 -3.84 26.93
CA LYS A 196 -3.69 -3.30 25.61
C LYS A 196 -2.24 -3.56 25.25
N GLU A 197 -1.31 -3.26 26.15
CA GLU A 197 0.13 -3.41 25.86
C GLU A 197 0.52 -4.88 25.67
N ALA A 198 -0.07 -5.79 26.45
CA ALA A 198 0.15 -7.23 26.28
C ALA A 198 -0.43 -7.74 24.95
N PHE A 199 -1.60 -7.25 24.54
CA PHE A 199 -2.19 -7.55 23.23
C PHE A 199 -1.30 -7.04 22.09
N LEU A 200 -0.85 -5.79 22.15
CA LEU A 200 -0.01 -5.21 21.11
C LEU A 200 1.35 -5.91 20.99
N ALA A 201 1.95 -6.31 22.12
CA ALA A 201 3.25 -6.97 22.13
C ALA A 201 3.18 -8.44 21.67
N ASN A 202 2.17 -9.18 22.11
CA ASN A 202 2.13 -10.63 21.93
C ASN A 202 1.22 -11.11 20.80
N PHE A 203 0.22 -10.30 20.44
CA PHE A 203 -0.85 -10.71 19.53
C PHE A 203 -0.98 -9.85 18.27
N VAL A 204 -0.27 -8.72 18.19
CA VAL A 204 -0.14 -7.94 16.96
C VAL A 204 1.28 -8.10 16.44
N GLN A 205 1.41 -8.37 15.14
CA GLN A 205 2.71 -8.40 14.46
C GLN A 205 2.77 -7.35 13.37
N SER A 206 3.97 -6.78 13.20
CA SER A 206 4.28 -5.86 12.12
C SER A 206 5.55 -6.28 11.40
N GLY A 207 5.58 -6.19 10.07
CA GLY A 207 6.72 -6.67 9.29
C GLY A 207 6.45 -6.72 7.79
N VAL A 208 7.41 -7.26 7.06
CA VAL A 208 7.40 -7.33 5.59
C VAL A 208 7.62 -8.75 5.12
N HIS A 209 7.22 -9.05 3.89
CA HIS A 209 7.60 -10.30 3.24
C HIS A 209 9.02 -10.18 2.66
N SER A 210 9.82 -11.24 2.84
CA SER A 210 11.17 -11.33 2.26
C SER A 210 11.16 -11.36 0.73
N THR A 211 10.05 -11.80 0.12
CA THR A 211 9.79 -11.69 -1.32
C THR A 211 8.40 -11.07 -1.51
N PRO A 212 8.29 -9.76 -1.83
CA PRO A 212 7.00 -9.07 -1.91
C PRO A 212 6.16 -9.53 -3.10
N SER A 213 4.84 -9.63 -2.90
CA SER A 213 3.89 -9.99 -3.95
C SER A 213 3.36 -8.80 -4.77
N MET A 214 3.58 -7.59 -4.27
CA MET A 214 3.17 -6.33 -4.88
C MET A 214 4.40 -5.48 -5.14
N ALA A 215 4.34 -4.62 -6.16
CA ALA A 215 5.43 -3.77 -6.58
C ALA A 215 5.74 -2.66 -5.57
N ASN A 216 4.71 -2.13 -4.91
CA ASN A 216 4.91 -1.12 -3.88
C ASN A 216 5.28 -1.76 -2.54
N THR A 217 6.31 -1.23 -1.87
CA THR A 217 6.64 -1.53 -0.48
C THR A 217 5.41 -1.37 0.40
N HIS A 218 5.11 -2.41 1.18
CA HIS A 218 4.00 -2.43 2.12
C HIS A 218 4.44 -3.15 3.39
N ILE A 219 4.21 -2.50 4.53
CA ILE A 219 4.42 -3.10 5.84
C ILE A 219 3.08 -3.62 6.33
N HIS A 220 3.03 -4.91 6.65
CA HIS A 220 1.86 -5.52 7.24
C HIS A 220 1.79 -5.15 8.72
N VAL A 221 0.60 -4.81 9.20
CA VAL A 221 0.28 -4.72 10.63
C VAL A 221 -0.99 -5.51 10.85
N MET A 222 -0.89 -6.63 11.56
CA MET A 222 -1.99 -7.59 11.65
C MET A 222 -2.02 -8.32 12.99
N THR A 223 -3.20 -8.76 13.39
CA THR A 223 -3.36 -9.67 14.51
C THR A 223 -2.87 -11.08 14.17
N ARG A 224 -2.41 -11.82 15.18
CA ARG A 224 -1.83 -13.18 15.05
C ARG A 224 -2.88 -14.29 15.14
N ASP A 225 -4.16 -13.96 15.00
CA ASP A 225 -5.24 -14.95 15.11
C ASP A 225 -5.30 -15.94 13.96
N PHE A 226 -4.94 -15.49 12.75
CA PHE A 226 -5.13 -16.24 11.52
C PHE A 226 -6.57 -16.77 11.32
N HIS A 227 -7.55 -16.12 11.95
CA HIS A 227 -8.98 -16.38 11.82
C HIS A 227 -9.53 -15.49 10.71
N SER A 228 -9.52 -16.01 9.48
CA SER A 228 -10.07 -15.30 8.32
C SER A 228 -10.57 -16.24 7.24
N LYS A 229 -11.68 -15.85 6.61
CA LYS A 229 -12.21 -16.54 5.40
C LYS A 229 -11.23 -16.46 4.21
N LYS A 230 -10.33 -15.46 4.16
CA LYS A 230 -9.34 -15.28 3.08
C LYS A 230 -8.02 -16.02 3.34
N LEU A 231 -7.83 -16.58 4.54
CA LEU A 231 -6.76 -17.56 4.78
C LEU A 231 -7.18 -18.90 4.16
N LYS A 232 -6.65 -19.23 2.98
CA LYS A 232 -7.17 -20.32 2.13
C LYS A 232 -6.21 -21.49 1.95
N HIS A 233 -4.91 -21.31 2.18
CA HIS A 233 -3.93 -22.34 1.90
C HIS A 233 -2.64 -22.13 2.70
N LYS A 234 -1.82 -23.19 2.78
CA LYS A 234 -0.51 -23.21 3.46
C LYS A 234 0.35 -21.99 3.13
N LYS A 235 0.42 -21.60 1.85
CA LYS A 235 1.17 -20.41 1.42
C LYS A 235 0.73 -19.12 2.12
N HIS A 236 -0.57 -18.93 2.34
CA HIS A 236 -1.06 -17.75 3.04
C HIS A 236 -0.72 -17.78 4.53
N PHE A 237 -0.64 -18.95 5.15
CA PHE A 237 -0.29 -19.04 6.56
C PHE A 237 1.22 -18.87 6.76
N ASN A 238 2.02 -19.65 6.04
CA ASN A 238 3.47 -19.63 6.14
C ASN A 238 4.08 -18.30 5.71
N SER A 239 3.44 -17.52 4.82
CA SER A 239 3.96 -16.18 4.48
C SER A 239 4.01 -15.22 5.66
N PHE A 240 3.21 -15.47 6.71
CA PHE A 240 3.14 -14.64 7.92
C PHE A 240 3.59 -15.36 9.19
N ASN A 241 3.77 -16.69 9.14
CA ASN A 241 4.10 -17.54 10.28
C ASN A 241 5.31 -18.45 9.98
N SER A 242 6.31 -17.87 9.31
CA SER A 242 7.64 -18.44 9.08
C SER A 242 8.65 -17.30 8.90
N PRO A 243 9.97 -17.57 8.85
CA PRO A 243 10.99 -16.55 8.53
C PRO A 243 10.84 -15.86 7.17
N PHE A 244 9.87 -16.26 6.33
CA PHE A 244 9.48 -15.47 5.16
C PHE A 244 8.88 -14.11 5.54
N PHE A 245 8.27 -14.02 6.73
CA PHE A 245 7.84 -12.77 7.33
C PHE A 245 8.99 -12.22 8.18
N ILE A 246 9.54 -11.09 7.76
CA ILE A 246 10.61 -10.41 8.49
C ILE A 246 9.95 -9.37 9.41
N PRO A 247 10.07 -9.52 10.74
CA PRO A 247 9.54 -8.55 11.69
C PRO A 247 10.11 -7.15 11.46
N TRP A 248 9.28 -6.14 11.70
CA TRP A 248 9.65 -4.73 11.56
C TRP A 248 10.93 -4.38 12.32
N ASP A 249 11.10 -4.94 13.52
CA ASP A 249 12.23 -4.65 14.40
C ASP A 249 13.54 -5.27 13.89
N GLU A 250 13.47 -6.31 13.05
CA GLU A 250 14.63 -7.00 12.46
C GLU A 250 15.14 -6.35 11.16
N LEU A 251 14.42 -5.37 10.61
CA LEU A 251 14.86 -4.64 9.42
C LEU A 251 15.99 -3.64 9.72
N PRO A 252 16.93 -3.42 8.78
CA PRO A 252 17.00 -4.00 7.42
C PRO A 252 17.64 -5.39 7.36
N VAL A 253 17.29 -6.17 6.33
CA VAL A 253 17.95 -7.43 5.97
C VAL A 253 18.42 -7.35 4.52
N LEU A 254 19.73 -7.26 4.32
CA LEU A 254 20.36 -7.01 3.02
C LEU A 254 20.80 -8.30 2.32
N ASP A 255 21.28 -9.28 3.08
CA ASP A 255 21.80 -10.54 2.55
C ASP A 255 20.75 -11.65 2.69
N LEU A 256 19.78 -11.64 1.78
CA LEU A 256 18.78 -12.69 1.68
C LEU A 256 19.14 -13.69 0.57
N PRO A 257 18.88 -14.99 0.78
CA PRO A 257 18.89 -15.97 -0.30
C PRO A 257 17.91 -15.57 -1.41
N GLY A 258 18.09 -16.12 -2.61
CA GLY A 258 17.22 -15.81 -3.73
C GLY A 258 15.75 -16.20 -3.49
N ASP A 259 14.81 -15.47 -4.10
CA ASP A 259 13.36 -15.64 -3.92
C ASP A 259 12.87 -17.09 -4.03
N LYS A 260 13.43 -17.85 -4.98
CA LYS A 260 13.08 -19.26 -5.17
C LYS A 260 13.45 -20.10 -3.95
N GLU A 261 14.63 -19.87 -3.39
CA GLU A 261 15.11 -20.59 -2.20
C GLU A 261 14.27 -20.24 -0.98
N LEU A 262 14.03 -18.94 -0.74
CA LEU A 262 13.18 -18.47 0.35
C LEU A 262 11.76 -19.05 0.26
N SER A 263 11.16 -19.03 -0.93
CA SER A 263 9.82 -19.59 -1.13
C SER A 263 9.82 -21.12 -1.01
N GLU A 264 10.86 -21.82 -1.43
CA GLU A 264 10.95 -23.28 -1.27
C GLU A 264 11.07 -23.64 0.21
N ARG A 265 12.00 -23.00 0.91
CA ARG A 265 12.32 -23.26 2.32
C ARG A 265 11.19 -22.84 3.27
N TYR A 266 10.74 -21.60 3.18
CA TYR A 266 9.86 -21.00 4.20
C TYR A 266 8.37 -21.01 3.84
N ILE A 267 8.02 -21.10 2.56
CA ILE A 267 6.62 -21.19 2.14
C ILE A 267 6.20 -22.64 1.93
N LYS A 268 6.91 -23.38 1.07
CA LYS A 268 6.49 -24.74 0.67
C LYS A 268 6.85 -25.80 1.70
N ASN A 269 8.09 -25.79 2.19
CA ASN A 269 8.61 -26.89 3.02
C ASN A 269 8.56 -26.61 4.53
N PHE A 270 8.31 -25.36 4.93
CA PHE A 270 8.16 -25.01 6.34
C PHE A 270 6.93 -25.65 6.98
N GLU A 271 7.09 -26.12 8.21
CA GLU A 271 6.01 -26.76 8.95
C GLU A 271 5.01 -25.75 9.49
N MET A 272 3.72 -26.13 9.50
CA MET A 272 2.65 -25.26 10.00
C MET A 272 2.48 -25.44 11.51
N ILE A 273 3.04 -24.53 12.28
CA ILE A 273 2.99 -24.54 13.75
C ILE A 273 1.98 -23.49 14.23
N CYS A 274 1.03 -23.90 15.07
CA CYS A 274 0.03 -23.00 15.63
C CYS A 274 0.69 -21.94 16.54
N PRO A 275 0.40 -20.64 16.36
CA PRO A 275 0.99 -19.59 17.20
C PRO A 275 0.42 -19.54 18.62
N TYR A 276 -0.71 -20.21 18.89
CA TYR A 276 -1.35 -20.23 20.21
C TYR A 276 -0.79 -21.31 21.14
N CYS A 277 -0.59 -22.52 20.62
CA CYS A 277 -0.27 -23.71 21.43
C CYS A 277 0.94 -24.50 20.93
N SER A 278 1.61 -24.04 19.86
CA SER A 278 2.77 -24.69 19.26
C SER A 278 2.51 -26.09 18.68
N THR A 279 1.25 -26.50 18.52
CA THR A 279 0.91 -27.77 17.84
C THR A 279 1.33 -27.71 16.37
N ASN A 280 2.01 -28.76 15.89
CA ASN A 280 2.49 -28.88 14.52
C ASN A 280 1.52 -29.67 13.63
N PHE A 281 1.06 -29.04 12.55
CA PHE A 281 0.09 -29.59 11.61
C PHE A 281 0.73 -30.18 10.34
N LYS A 282 2.05 -30.12 10.20
CA LYS A 282 2.82 -30.58 9.04
C LYS A 282 2.27 -29.95 7.75
N ASN A 283 1.68 -30.77 6.86
CA ASN A 283 1.06 -30.34 5.60
C ASN A 283 -0.49 -30.37 5.62
N ARG A 284 -1.12 -30.46 6.81
CA ARG A 284 -2.59 -30.60 6.95
C ARG A 284 -3.26 -29.25 7.19
N PHE A 285 -3.34 -28.40 6.17
CA PHE A 285 -3.86 -27.03 6.29
C PHE A 285 -5.34 -26.98 6.75
N ALA A 286 -6.20 -27.90 6.28
CA ALA A 286 -7.60 -27.93 6.71
C ALA A 286 -7.72 -28.11 8.23
N LYS A 287 -6.96 -29.06 8.81
CA LYS A 287 -6.92 -29.29 10.26
C LYS A 287 -6.35 -28.09 11.03
N LEU A 288 -5.32 -27.43 10.49
CA LEU A 288 -4.81 -26.20 11.09
C LEU A 288 -5.90 -25.13 11.12
N LYS A 289 -6.63 -24.94 10.02
CA LYS A 289 -7.64 -23.89 9.92
C LYS A 289 -8.81 -24.12 10.88
N GLU A 290 -9.26 -25.35 11.03
CA GLU A 290 -10.24 -25.75 12.05
C GLU A 290 -9.71 -25.43 13.45
N HIS A 291 -8.49 -25.87 13.76
CA HIS A 291 -7.87 -25.61 15.05
C HIS A 291 -7.68 -24.12 15.36
N LEU A 292 -7.27 -23.29 14.40
CA LEU A 292 -7.16 -21.84 14.58
C LEU A 292 -8.52 -21.20 14.91
N ALA A 293 -9.61 -21.71 14.33
CA ALA A 293 -10.95 -21.26 14.65
C ALA A 293 -11.36 -21.66 16.08
N ASP A 294 -11.01 -22.87 16.52
CA ASP A 294 -11.25 -23.31 17.89
C ASP A 294 -10.45 -22.47 18.91
N GLU A 295 -9.15 -22.26 18.65
CA GLU A 295 -8.27 -21.43 19.49
C GLU A 295 -8.79 -19.99 19.59
N PHE A 296 -9.31 -19.44 18.49
CA PHE A 296 -9.93 -18.13 18.43
C PHE A 296 -11.22 -18.08 19.27
N ASN A 297 -12.16 -18.99 19.05
CA ASN A 297 -13.46 -19.02 19.75
C ASN A 297 -13.31 -19.29 21.26
N MET A 298 -12.25 -19.99 21.66
CA MET A 298 -11.92 -20.20 23.07
C MET A 298 -11.47 -18.90 23.76
N ARG A 299 -10.74 -18.03 23.05
CA ARG A 299 -10.12 -16.80 23.59
C ARG A 299 -10.94 -15.54 23.38
N PHE A 300 -11.83 -15.53 22.40
CA PHE A 300 -12.56 -14.33 22.00
C PHE A 300 -14.04 -14.64 21.83
N VAL A 301 -14.90 -13.73 22.30
CA VAL A 301 -16.36 -13.83 22.12
C VAL A 301 -16.82 -12.64 21.30
N SER A 302 -17.54 -12.91 20.20
CA SER A 302 -18.14 -11.84 19.42
C SER A 302 -19.18 -11.10 20.24
N LYS A 303 -19.06 -9.77 20.31
CA LYS A 303 -20.08 -8.89 20.86
C LYS A 303 -21.28 -8.93 19.90
N LYS A 304 -22.31 -9.70 20.24
CA LYS A 304 -23.57 -9.74 19.45
C LYS A 304 -24.13 -8.31 19.38
N GLY A 305 -24.07 -7.70 18.19
CA GLY A 305 -24.58 -6.33 17.96
C GLY A 305 -24.10 -5.59 16.71
N LEU A 306 -23.17 -6.11 15.90
CA LEU A 306 -22.67 -5.40 14.70
C LEU A 306 -22.72 -6.20 13.38
N ILE A 307 -23.40 -7.35 13.36
CA ILE A 307 -23.70 -8.06 12.10
C ILE A 307 -25.03 -7.52 11.57
N THR A 308 -25.06 -6.27 11.09
CA THR A 308 -26.10 -5.70 10.20
C THR A 308 -25.76 -4.31 9.65
N ALA A 309 -24.48 -3.90 9.58
CA ALA A 309 -24.11 -2.58 9.04
C ALA A 309 -23.27 -2.58 7.76
N ASP A 310 -22.96 -3.73 7.15
CA ASP A 310 -22.27 -3.79 5.84
C ASP A 310 -23.22 -3.66 4.63
N ARG A 311 -24.44 -3.15 4.83
CA ARG A 311 -25.40 -2.87 3.74
C ARG A 311 -25.94 -1.44 3.73
N ALA A 312 -25.35 -0.51 4.48
CA ALA A 312 -25.87 0.86 4.61
C ALA A 312 -24.81 1.98 4.45
N ILE A 313 -23.74 1.77 3.68
CA ILE A 313 -22.89 2.85 3.16
C ILE A 313 -23.18 3.06 1.66
N SER A 314 -24.48 3.08 1.31
CA SER A 314 -24.94 3.50 -0.02
C SER A 314 -26.18 4.40 0.02
N SER A 315 -26.60 4.90 1.18
CA SER A 315 -27.85 5.68 1.29
C SER A 315 -27.83 6.88 2.23
N PHE A 316 -26.68 7.27 2.80
CA PHE A 316 -26.57 8.50 3.59
C PHE A 316 -25.77 9.57 2.85
N ASN A 317 -26.39 10.15 1.82
CA ASN A 317 -26.11 11.49 1.29
C ASN A 317 -27.19 11.84 0.26
N ARG A 318 -28.42 11.98 0.76
CA ARG A 318 -29.50 12.67 0.06
C ARG A 318 -30.35 13.28 1.15
N PHE A 319 -30.16 14.57 1.39
CA PHE A 319 -30.99 15.54 2.12
C PHE A 319 -30.06 16.58 2.75
N THR A 320 -29.82 17.66 2.00
CA THR A 320 -30.03 19.06 2.39
C THR A 320 -29.44 19.93 1.29
N ASN A 321 -30.31 20.57 0.50
CA ASN A 321 -30.16 21.94 0.00
C ASN A 321 -31.40 22.25 -0.85
N ASP A 322 -32.51 22.49 -0.14
CA ASP A 322 -33.58 23.37 -0.60
C ASP A 322 -33.62 24.54 0.37
N SER A 323 -33.02 25.66 -0.05
CA SER A 323 -33.37 27.03 0.33
C SER A 323 -32.49 27.99 -0.47
#